data_AF-A0A1L3IAW1-F1
#
_entry.id   AF-A0A1L3IAW1-F1
#
_cell.length_a   1.000
_cell.length_b   1.000
_cell.length_c   1.000
_cell.angle_alpha   90.00
_cell.angle_beta   90.00
_cell.angle_gamma   90.00
#
_symmetry.space_group_name_H-M   'P 1'
#
loop_
_entity.id
_entity.type
_entity.pdbx_description
1 polymer ?
#
loop_
_entity_poly.entity_id
_entity_poly.type
_entity_poly.pdbx_seq_one_letter_code
_entity_poly.pdbx_strand_id
1 'polypeptide(L)' 'MKNYAGYPVEVIWATVNGEEVEVGVVFQWICGMRRTRWSDDFDPSDSANLRYEAYGDAG' A
#
# COMPACT_ATOMS: atom_id res chain seq x y z
N MET A 1 -17.34 14.37 -15.77
CA MET A 1 -17.33 13.13 -14.97
C MET A 1 -16.30 13.32 -13.87
N LYS A 2 -16.68 13.16 -12.60
CA LYS A 2 -15.71 13.27 -11.49
C LYS A 2 -14.81 12.03 -11.58
N ASN A 3 -13.56 12.23 -11.98
CA ASN A 3 -12.56 11.16 -12.06
C ASN A 3 -12.20 10.71 -10.64
N TYR A 4 -13.03 9.84 -10.06
CA TYR A 4 -12.78 9.14 -8.81
C TYR A 4 -11.88 7.91 -9.03
N ALA A 5 -10.97 7.95 -10.00
CA ALA A 5 -9.98 6.90 -10.17
C ALA A 5 -8.89 7.12 -9.10
N GLY A 6 -8.78 6.20 -8.15
CA GLY A 6 -7.66 6.21 -7.22
C GLY A 6 -6.38 5.88 -7.99
N TYR A 7 -5.33 6.67 -7.80
CA TYR A 7 -3.99 6.37 -8.33
C TYR A 7 -3.09 5.88 -7.19
N PRO A 8 -2.18 4.94 -7.46
CA PRO A 8 -1.29 4.43 -6.43
C PRO A 8 -0.30 5.53 -6.01
N VAL A 9 -0.05 5.65 -4.71
CA VAL A 9 0.86 6.66 -4.14
C VAL A 9 1.92 6.07 -3.23
N GLU A 10 1.65 4.92 -2.59
CA GLU A 10 2.63 4.22 -1.76
C GLU A 10 2.48 2.71 -1.92
N VAL A 11 3.60 2.00 -1.86
CA VAL A 11 3.67 0.56 -1.65
C VAL A 11 3.95 0.30 -0.18
N ILE A 12 3.30 -0.71 0.37
CA ILE A 12 3.47 -1.15 1.75
C ILE A 12 4.27 -2.44 1.72
N TRP A 13 5.37 -2.43 2.46
CA TRP A 13 6.28 -3.55 2.63
C TRP A 13 6.22 -4.06 4.06
N ALA A 14 6.37 -5.37 4.24
CA ALA A 14 6.55 -6.00 5.53
C ALA A 14 7.81 -6.86 5.52
N THR A 15 8.50 -6.92 6.67
CA THR A 15 9.60 -7.88 6.86
C THR A 15 9.04 -9.21 7.36
N VAL A 16 9.01 -10.22 6.51
CA VAL A 16 8.57 -11.58 6.83
C VAL A 16 9.77 -12.50 6.76
N ASN A 17 10.11 -13.17 7.87
CA ASN A 17 11.29 -14.06 7.95
C ASN A 17 12.63 -13.41 7.53
N GLY A 18 12.75 -12.09 7.66
CA GLY A 18 13.94 -11.33 7.26
C GLY A 18 13.94 -10.87 5.79
N GLU A 19 12.89 -11.17 5.03
CA GLU A 19 12.71 -10.72 3.65
C GLU A 19 11.69 -9.59 3.58
N GLU A 20 11.93 -8.58 2.73
CA GLU A 20 10.94 -7.54 2.44
C GLU A 20 9.95 -8.05 1.39
N VAL A 21 8.66 -8.02 1.74
CA VAL A 21 7.57 -8.50 0.89
C VAL A 21 6.56 -7.38 0.71
N GLU A 22 6.10 -7.16 -0.54
CA GLU A 22 4.99 -6.25 -0.81
C GLU A 22 3.69 -6.84 -0.26
N VAL A 23 3.03 -6.09 0.62
CA VAL A 23 1.83 -6.53 1.32
C VAL A 23 0.62 -5.65 1.05
N GLY A 24 0.79 -4.54 0.33
CA GLY A 24 -0.32 -3.72 -0.12
C GLY A 24 0.10 -2.45 -0.83
N VAL A 25 -0.90 -1.74 -1.35
CA VAL A 25 -0.72 -0.46 -2.05
C VAL A 25 -1.74 0.54 -1.55
N VAL A 26 -1.29 1.76 -1.26
CA VAL A 26 -2.13 2.90 -0.92
C VAL A 26 -2.52 3.64 -2.19
N PHE A 27 -3.81 3.83 -2.39
CA PHE A 27 -4.38 4.63 -3.46
C PHE A 27 -4.87 5.97 -2.92
N GLN A 28 -4.66 7.03 -3.69
CA GLN A 28 -5.19 8.36 -3.41
C GLN A 28 -6.19 8.78 -4.49
N TRP A 29 -7.34 9.30 -4.05
CA TRP A 29 -8.36 9.86 -4.92
C TRP A 29 -8.21 11.37 -5.01
N ILE A 30 -8.73 11.95 -6.10
CA ILE A 30 -8.72 13.41 -6.33
C ILE A 30 -9.41 14.21 -5.21
N CYS A 31 -10.33 13.60 -4.47
CA CYS A 31 -10.98 14.22 -3.31
C CYS A 31 -10.15 14.17 -2.01
N GLY A 32 -8.91 13.67 -2.07
CA GLY A 32 -8.01 13.53 -0.92
C GLY A 32 -8.22 12.24 -0.11
N MET A 33 -9.25 11.43 -0.42
CA MET A 33 -9.45 10.13 0.22
C MET A 33 -8.27 9.20 -0.08
N ARG A 34 -7.80 8.47 0.94
CA ARG A 34 -6.81 7.40 0.80
C ARG A 34 -7.44 6.07 1.19
N ARG A 35 -7.11 5.01 0.45
CA ARG A 35 -7.49 3.63 0.81
C ARG A 35 -6.33 2.70 0.50
N THR A 36 -6.15 1.74 1.38
CA THR A 36 -5.17 0.67 1.20
C THR A 36 -5.86 -0.54 0.59
N ARG A 37 -5.23 -1.11 -0.44
CA ARG A 37 -5.52 -2.47 -0.91
C ARG A 37 -4.42 -3.38 -0.38
N TRP A 38 -4.77 -4.28 0.52
CA TRP A 38 -3.87 -5.32 1.00
C TRP A 38 -3.77 -6.47 0.01
N SER A 39 -2.66 -7.18 0.02
CA SER A 39 -2.51 -8.47 -0.64
C SER A 39 -3.53 -9.47 -0.05
N ASP A 40 -4.10 -10.35 -0.88
CA ASP A 40 -5.22 -11.21 -0.48
C ASP A 40 -4.88 -12.13 0.72
N ASP A 41 -3.61 -12.54 0.83
CA ASP A 41 -3.11 -13.42 1.88
C ASP A 41 -2.49 -12.67 3.08
N PHE A 42 -2.63 -11.34 3.13
CA PHE A 42 -2.02 -10.50 4.16
C PHE A 42 -3.04 -9.94 5.14
N ASP A 43 -2.90 -10.29 6.42
CA ASP A 43 -3.66 -9.69 7.51
C ASP A 43 -2.86 -8.55 8.18
N PRO A 44 -3.27 -7.28 7.99
CA PRO A 44 -2.58 -6.14 8.60
C PRO A 44 -2.70 -6.10 10.13
N SER A 45 -3.64 -6.83 10.74
CA SER A 45 -3.85 -6.83 12.20
C SER A 45 -2.75 -7.57 12.97
N ASP A 46 -2.11 -8.55 12.33
CA ASP A 46 -1.02 -9.35 12.90
C ASP A 46 0.38 -8.77 12.57
N SER A 47 0.42 -7.61 11.92
CA SER A 47 1.64 -7.06 11.32
C SER A 47 2.33 -6.03 12.20
N ALA A 48 3.59 -6.30 12.55
CA ALA A 48 4.51 -5.32 13.14
C ALA A 48 5.52 -4.86 12.08
N ASN A 49 5.89 -3.57 12.10
CA ASN A 49 6.93 -2.96 11.24
C ASN A 49 6.60 -2.86 9.74
N LEU A 50 5.42 -2.32 9.41
CA LEU A 50 5.11 -1.92 8.04
C LEU A 50 5.98 -0.75 7.58
N ARG A 51 6.58 -0.86 6.40
CA ARG A 51 7.31 0.23 5.73
C ARG A 51 6.46 0.76 4.57
N TYR A 52 6.35 2.07 4.46
CA TYR A 52 5.64 2.76 3.38
C TYR A 52 6.66 3.42 2.47
N GLU A 53 6.60 3.09 1.19
CA GLU A 53 7.50 3.62 0.17
C GLU A 53 6.68 4.30 -0.92
N ALA A 54 7.13 5.45 -1.43
CA ALA A 54 6.41 6.14 -2.50
C ALA A 54 6.33 5.24 -3.74
N TYR A 55 5.15 5.19 -4.38
CA TYR A 55 4.92 4.28 -5.52
C TYR A 55 5.84 4.56 -6.71
N GLY A 56 6.32 5.81 -6.86
CA GLY A 56 7.29 6.15 -7.90
C GLY A 56 8.72 5.65 -7.63
N ASP A 57 9.03 5.32 -6.39
CA ASP A 57 10.35 4.85 -5.95
C ASP A 57 10.38 3.32 -5.73
N ALA A 58 9.22 2.68 -5.58
CA ALA A 58 9.06 1.23 -5.55
C ALA A 58 9.22 0.64 -6.97
N GLY A 59 10.47 0.41 -7.38
CA GLY A 59 10.87 -0.09 -8.69
C GLY A 59 10.97 -1.60 -8.81
#